data_AF-A0A377WG67-F1
#
_entry.id   AF-A0A377WG67-F1
#
_cell.length_a   1.000
_cell.length_b   1.000
_cell.length_c   1.000
_cell.angle_alpha   90.00
_cell.angle_beta   90.00
_cell.angle_gamma   90.00
#
_symmetry.space_group_name_H-M   'P 1'
#
loop_
_entity.id
_entity.type
_entity.pdbx_description
1 polymer ?
#
loop_
_entity_poly.entity_id
_entity_poly.type
_entity_poly.pdbx_seq_one_letter_code
_entity_poly.pdbx_strand_id
1 'polypeptide(L)'
;MARLVYLLRGGAGAQWLGYASLPKLDYRSTSLVNEIYAGEDSIVRHWLKAPWSMDGWRLDVVHMLGEGGGARNNLQHIAGITQAAKQAQPEAFVFGEHFGDARQWLQADAEDAAMNYRGFTFPIWGFLANTDISYDPQKIDAQTCMAWMDNYRAGLSHQQQLRMFNQLDSHDTARFKSLLGKDVARLPLAVVWAVQLAGGTVHLLWRRGGRGWQ
;
A
#
# COMPACT_ATOMS: atom_id res chain seq x y z
N MET A 1 4.67 -0.12 -13.16
CA MET A 1 4.01 -0.80 -12.04
C MET A 1 3.84 -2.26 -12.45
N ALA A 2 4.72 -3.15 -11.99
CA ALA A 2 4.65 -4.57 -12.34
C ALA A 2 3.72 -5.28 -11.35
N ARG A 3 2.65 -5.90 -11.85
CA ARG A 3 1.74 -6.73 -11.07
C ARG A 3 2.09 -8.17 -11.34
N LEU A 4 2.61 -8.88 -10.34
CA LEU A 4 3.08 -10.25 -10.53
C LEU A 4 1.91 -11.24 -10.45
N VAL A 5 1.66 -11.98 -11.53
CA VAL A 5 0.61 -13.01 -11.61
C VAL A 5 1.20 -14.26 -12.28
N TYR A 6 1.20 -15.40 -11.58
CA TYR A 6 1.53 -16.71 -12.17
C TYR A 6 0.50 -17.78 -11.76
N LEU A 7 0.18 -18.63 -12.73
CA LEU A 7 -0.84 -19.68 -12.67
C LEU A 7 -0.25 -20.98 -12.08
N LEU A 8 -0.90 -21.54 -11.06
CA LEU A 8 -0.72 -22.96 -10.75
C LEU A 8 -1.42 -23.81 -11.82
N ARG A 9 -0.71 -24.78 -12.41
CA ARG A 9 -1.30 -25.75 -13.33
C ARG A 9 -2.23 -26.71 -12.57
N GLY A 10 -3.53 -26.64 -12.86
CA GLY A 10 -4.49 -27.73 -12.67
C GLY A 10 -5.23 -27.74 -11.33
N GLY A 11 -6.50 -27.34 -11.36
CA GLY A 11 -7.45 -27.38 -10.24
C GLY A 11 -8.04 -26.01 -9.91
N ALA A 12 -9.25 -25.97 -9.36
CA ALA A 12 -9.86 -24.74 -8.83
C ALA A 12 -9.05 -24.23 -7.63
N GLY A 13 -7.91 -23.60 -7.90
CA GLY A 13 -7.01 -23.03 -6.89
C GLY A 13 -7.64 -21.83 -6.21
N ALA A 14 -7.08 -21.41 -5.07
CA ALA A 14 -7.50 -20.20 -4.40
C ALA A 14 -7.35 -18.99 -5.34
N GLN A 15 -8.36 -18.13 -5.40
CA GLN A 15 -8.41 -16.97 -6.29
C GLN A 15 -8.46 -15.69 -5.47
N TRP A 16 -7.91 -14.60 -5.99
CA TRP A 16 -8.07 -13.30 -5.38
C TRP A 16 -9.54 -12.87 -5.50
N LEU A 17 -10.25 -12.75 -4.38
CA LEU A 17 -11.68 -12.38 -4.29
C LEU A 17 -12.61 -13.11 -5.28
N GLY A 18 -12.28 -14.36 -5.65
CA GLY A 18 -13.07 -15.15 -6.60
C GLY A 18 -12.89 -14.78 -8.08
N TYR A 19 -11.89 -13.97 -8.41
CA TYR A 19 -11.54 -13.66 -9.80
C TYR A 19 -10.62 -14.74 -10.38
N ALA A 20 -11.15 -15.53 -11.31
CA ALA A 20 -10.43 -16.63 -11.96
C ALA A 20 -9.17 -16.20 -12.74
N SER A 21 -9.11 -14.93 -13.17
CA SER A 21 -7.95 -14.34 -13.84
C SER A 21 -6.77 -14.06 -12.90
N LEU A 22 -6.99 -14.10 -11.57
CA LEU A 22 -6.01 -13.78 -10.54
C LEU A 22 -5.87 -14.97 -9.57
N PRO A 23 -5.20 -16.05 -10.00
CA PRO A 23 -4.87 -17.15 -9.11
C PRO A 23 -3.98 -16.66 -7.97
N LYS A 24 -4.25 -17.11 -6.75
CA LYS A 24 -3.46 -16.77 -5.58
C LYS A 24 -2.21 -17.65 -5.54
N LEU A 25 -1.07 -17.00 -5.40
CA LEU A 25 0.23 -17.66 -5.24
C LEU A 25 0.33 -18.32 -3.86
N ASP A 26 0.88 -19.53 -3.80
CA ASP A 26 1.05 -20.29 -2.55
C ASP A 26 2.52 -20.34 -2.13
N TYR A 27 2.86 -19.53 -1.14
CA TYR A 27 4.23 -19.33 -0.67
C TYR A 27 4.82 -20.50 0.14
N ARG A 28 4.08 -21.62 0.28
CA ARG A 28 4.65 -22.89 0.76
C ARG A 28 5.65 -23.49 -0.21
N SER A 29 5.51 -23.16 -1.50
CA SER A 29 6.40 -23.68 -2.54
C SER A 29 7.74 -22.98 -2.49
N THR A 30 8.80 -23.72 -2.15
CA THR A 30 10.17 -23.20 -2.12
C THR A 30 10.61 -22.67 -3.49
N SER A 31 10.17 -23.29 -4.59
CA SER A 31 10.49 -22.80 -5.94
C SER A 31 9.90 -21.42 -6.18
N LEU A 32 8.66 -21.19 -5.74
CA LEU A 32 8.01 -19.88 -5.83
C LEU A 32 8.75 -18.86 -4.95
N VAL A 33 9.07 -19.22 -3.70
CA VAL A 33 9.81 -18.33 -2.80
C VAL A 33 11.15 -17.91 -3.41
N ASN A 34 11.87 -18.85 -4.03
CA ASN A 34 13.13 -18.59 -4.72
C ASN A 34 12.94 -17.67 -5.93
N GLU A 35 11.89 -17.89 -6.71
CA GLU A 35 11.58 -17.05 -7.88
C GLU A 35 11.17 -15.63 -7.48
N ILE A 36 10.40 -15.48 -6.40
CA ILE A 36 9.91 -14.16 -5.95
C ILE A 36 11.01 -13.36 -5.28
N TYR A 37 11.66 -13.89 -4.23
CA TYR A 37 12.60 -13.10 -3.43
C TYR A 37 13.88 -13.83 -2.99
N ALA A 38 13.84 -15.13 -2.67
CA ALA A 38 14.99 -15.78 -2.02
C ALA A 38 16.16 -16.11 -2.99
N GLY A 39 15.87 -16.37 -4.26
CA GLY A 39 16.88 -16.69 -5.28
C GLY A 39 17.76 -15.49 -5.64
N GLU A 40 18.94 -15.74 -6.20
CA GLU A 40 19.85 -14.68 -6.65
C GLU A 40 19.31 -13.87 -7.82
N ASP A 41 18.59 -14.55 -8.72
CA ASP A 41 17.89 -13.98 -9.88
C ASP A 41 16.39 -13.80 -9.62
N SER A 42 16.01 -13.73 -8.34
CA SER A 42 14.61 -13.53 -7.96
C SER A 42 14.09 -12.21 -8.50
N ILE A 43 12.78 -12.12 -8.72
CA ILE A 43 12.16 -10.96 -9.34
C ILE A 43 12.41 -9.70 -8.51
N VAL A 44 12.32 -9.80 -7.18
CA VAL A 44 12.61 -8.68 -6.27
C VAL A 44 14.02 -8.14 -6.52
N ARG A 45 15.02 -9.01 -6.65
CA ARG A 45 16.42 -8.60 -6.84
C ARG A 45 16.73 -8.18 -8.27
N HIS A 46 16.13 -8.84 -9.26
CA HIS A 46 16.36 -8.61 -10.68
C HIS A 46 16.19 -7.14 -11.06
N TRP A 47 15.08 -6.52 -10.64
CA TRP A 47 14.77 -5.12 -10.97
C TRP A 47 15.55 -4.10 -10.13
N LEU A 48 16.06 -4.49 -8.96
CA LEU A 48 16.91 -3.63 -8.13
C LEU A 48 18.37 -3.65 -8.62
N LYS A 49 18.79 -4.72 -9.29
CA LYS A 49 20.13 -4.83 -9.87
C LYS A 49 20.23 -4.00 -11.17
N ALA A 50 21.47 -3.72 -11.57
CA ALA A 50 21.75 -3.15 -12.88
C ALA A 50 21.22 -4.08 -13.99
N PRO A 51 20.75 -3.53 -15.13
CA PRO A 51 20.82 -2.12 -15.53
C PRO A 51 19.64 -1.25 -15.07
N TRP A 52 18.63 -1.81 -14.38
CA TRP A 52 17.41 -1.06 -14.04
C TRP A 52 17.54 -0.21 -12.80
N SER A 53 18.17 -0.75 -11.74
CA SER A 53 18.45 -0.03 -10.49
C SER A 53 17.22 0.71 -9.92
N MET A 54 16.08 0.02 -9.83
CA MET A 54 14.87 0.60 -9.23
C MET A 54 15.07 0.93 -7.75
N ASP A 55 14.37 1.93 -7.25
CA ASP A 55 14.55 2.40 -5.86
C ASP A 55 13.77 1.59 -4.81
N GLY A 56 12.94 0.62 -5.21
CA GLY A 56 12.12 -0.12 -4.26
C GLY A 56 10.91 -0.85 -4.82
N TRP A 57 10.05 -1.32 -3.91
CA TRP A 57 8.87 -2.13 -4.22
C TRP A 57 7.64 -1.66 -3.44
N ARG A 58 6.50 -1.55 -4.16
CA ARG A 58 5.17 -1.44 -3.57
C ARG A 58 4.50 -2.83 -3.60
N LEU A 59 4.14 -3.36 -2.45
CA LEU A 59 3.51 -4.69 -2.33
C LEU A 59 1.98 -4.57 -2.43
N ASP A 60 1.40 -5.20 -3.47
CA ASP A 60 -0.05 -5.20 -3.75
C ASP A 60 -0.81 -6.11 -2.77
N VAL A 61 -1.89 -5.59 -2.17
CA VAL A 61 -2.78 -6.33 -1.22
C VAL A 61 -2.00 -7.19 -0.21
N VAL A 62 -0.97 -6.60 0.41
CA VAL A 62 0.08 -7.36 1.10
C VAL A 62 -0.44 -8.15 2.30
N HIS A 63 -1.50 -7.68 2.96
CA HIS A 63 -2.14 -8.35 4.10
C HIS A 63 -2.72 -9.74 3.75
N MET A 64 -2.91 -10.05 2.46
CA MET A 64 -3.42 -11.34 1.99
C MET A 64 -2.34 -12.31 1.51
N LEU A 65 -1.08 -11.87 1.42
CA LEU A 65 0.04 -12.71 1.00
C LEU A 65 0.23 -13.87 2.00
N GLY A 66 0.55 -15.07 1.53
CA GLY A 66 0.86 -16.16 2.45
C GLY A 66 0.57 -17.53 1.88
N GLU A 67 0.38 -18.47 2.79
CA GLU A 67 0.36 -19.89 2.48
C GLU A 67 -1.04 -20.49 2.40
N GLY A 68 -1.19 -21.51 1.56
CA GLY A 68 -2.37 -22.37 1.49
C GLY A 68 -3.67 -21.64 1.14
N GLY A 69 -3.58 -20.57 0.35
CA GLY A 69 -4.71 -19.71 -0.01
C GLY A 69 -5.10 -18.69 1.06
N GLY A 70 -4.50 -18.75 2.26
CA GLY A 70 -4.71 -17.79 3.36
C GLY A 70 -3.59 -16.75 3.46
N ALA A 71 -3.49 -16.10 4.61
CA ALA A 71 -2.41 -15.18 4.97
C ALA A 71 -1.48 -15.78 6.05
N ARG A 72 -1.36 -17.11 6.09
CA ARG A 72 -0.44 -17.78 7.02
C ARG A 72 1.00 -17.43 6.63
N ASN A 73 1.86 -17.26 7.65
CA ASN A 73 3.27 -16.85 7.51
C ASN A 73 3.49 -15.55 6.73
N ASN A 74 2.45 -14.73 6.60
CA ASN A 74 2.48 -13.46 5.87
C ASN A 74 3.65 -12.56 6.29
N LEU A 75 3.79 -12.31 7.60
CA LEU A 75 4.85 -11.47 8.16
C LEU A 75 6.25 -11.97 7.79
N GLN A 76 6.46 -13.29 7.82
CA GLN A 76 7.74 -13.92 7.47
C GLN A 76 8.10 -13.69 6.00
N HIS A 77 7.13 -13.85 5.09
CA HIS A 77 7.39 -13.65 3.67
C HIS A 77 7.63 -12.18 3.33
N ILE A 78 6.90 -11.26 3.96
CA ILE A 78 7.10 -9.82 3.77
C ILE A 78 8.50 -9.42 4.27
N ALA A 79 8.89 -9.87 5.47
CA ALA A 79 10.24 -9.66 5.98
C ALA A 79 11.30 -10.25 5.05
N GLY A 80 11.06 -11.45 4.48
CA GLY A 80 11.94 -12.08 3.51
C GLY A 80 12.09 -11.27 2.20
N ILE A 81 11.01 -10.69 1.70
CA ILE A 81 11.01 -9.80 0.53
C ILE A 81 11.85 -8.55 0.83
N THR A 82 11.59 -7.90 1.96
CA THR A 82 12.32 -6.69 2.37
C THR A 82 13.81 -6.97 2.56
N GLN A 83 14.16 -8.07 3.23
CA GLN A 83 15.57 -8.48 3.38
C GLN A 83 16.24 -8.73 2.02
N ALA A 84 15.57 -9.45 1.11
CA ALA A 84 16.10 -9.70 -0.22
C ALA A 84 16.31 -8.40 -1.02
N ALA A 85 15.39 -7.45 -0.89
CA ALA A 85 15.50 -6.12 -1.51
C ALA A 85 16.70 -5.35 -0.95
N LYS A 86 16.82 -5.24 0.37
CA LYS A 86 17.93 -4.55 1.05
C LYS A 86 19.30 -5.19 0.77
N GLN A 87 19.35 -6.51 0.62
CA GLN A 87 20.58 -7.22 0.22
C GLN A 87 21.01 -6.90 -1.21
N ALA A 88 20.06 -6.71 -2.13
CA ALA A 88 20.37 -6.30 -3.51
C ALA A 88 20.74 -4.82 -3.60
N GLN A 89 20.03 -3.97 -2.86
CA GLN A 89 20.26 -2.52 -2.80
C GLN A 89 19.89 -2.02 -1.38
N PRO A 90 20.87 -1.60 -0.55
CA PRO A 90 20.61 -1.19 0.83
C PRO A 90 19.59 -0.05 0.98
N GLU A 91 19.54 0.84 -0.01
CA GLU A 91 18.60 1.97 -0.07
C GLU A 91 17.21 1.59 -0.62
N ALA A 92 16.97 0.34 -1.02
CA ALA A 92 15.70 -0.07 -1.60
C ALA A 92 14.55 0.14 -0.60
N PHE A 93 13.49 0.84 -1.00
CA PHE A 93 12.35 1.17 -0.15
C PHE A 93 11.18 0.22 -0.39
N VAL A 94 10.73 -0.50 0.63
CA VAL A 94 9.64 -1.49 0.52
C VAL A 94 8.44 -1.05 1.34
N PHE A 95 7.28 -0.93 0.70
CA PHE A 95 6.04 -0.55 1.39
C PHE A 95 4.81 -1.29 0.85
N GLY A 96 3.86 -1.57 1.73
CA GLY A 96 2.70 -2.40 1.42
C GLY A 96 1.38 -1.66 1.35
N GLU A 97 0.45 -2.24 0.60
CA GLU A 97 -0.95 -1.87 0.64
C GLU A 97 -1.70 -2.53 1.80
N HIS A 98 -2.04 -1.71 2.79
CA HIS A 98 -2.88 -2.06 3.92
C HIS A 98 -4.08 -1.13 3.99
N PHE A 99 -5.29 -1.63 3.67
CA PHE A 99 -6.52 -0.90 3.96
C PHE A 99 -6.79 -0.83 5.48
N GLY A 100 -6.37 -1.88 6.20
CA GLY A 100 -6.50 -1.98 7.65
C GLY A 100 -5.34 -1.36 8.42
N ASP A 101 -5.18 -1.80 9.65
CA ASP A 101 -4.08 -1.37 10.53
C ASP A 101 -2.77 -2.06 10.17
N ALA A 102 -1.79 -1.29 9.69
CA ALA A 102 -0.50 -1.80 9.24
C ALA A 102 0.54 -1.96 10.38
N ARG A 103 0.21 -1.55 11.61
CA ARG A 103 1.19 -1.45 12.71
C ARG A 103 1.91 -2.77 13.01
N GLN A 104 1.24 -3.91 12.88
CA GLN A 104 1.86 -5.21 13.14
C GLN A 104 3.06 -5.53 12.24
N TRP A 105 3.05 -5.06 10.99
CA TRP A 105 4.16 -5.26 10.05
C TRP A 105 5.26 -4.24 10.26
N LEU A 106 4.87 -2.99 10.49
CA LEU A 106 5.79 -1.89 10.74
C LEU A 106 6.58 -2.13 12.03
N GLN A 107 5.92 -2.50 13.12
CA GLN A 107 6.58 -2.77 14.42
C GLN A 107 7.54 -3.97 14.38
N ALA A 108 7.36 -4.88 13.42
CA ALA A 108 8.25 -6.01 13.21
C ALA A 108 9.37 -5.71 12.20
N ASP A 109 9.47 -4.46 11.72
CA ASP A 109 10.38 -4.02 10.66
C ASP A 109 10.31 -4.89 9.40
N ALA A 110 9.12 -5.45 9.12
CA ALA A 110 8.89 -6.25 7.93
C ALA A 110 8.78 -5.40 6.67
N GLU A 111 8.41 -4.12 6.80
CA GLU A 111 8.29 -3.14 5.72
C GLU A 111 8.84 -1.79 6.19
N ASP A 112 9.37 -0.97 5.27
CA ASP A 112 9.84 0.38 5.59
C ASP A 112 8.69 1.36 5.85
N ALA A 113 7.53 1.14 5.21
CA ALA A 113 6.33 1.95 5.33
C ALA A 113 5.07 1.20 4.86
N ALA A 114 3.92 1.86 4.97
CA ALA A 114 2.65 1.39 4.41
C ALA A 114 1.87 2.52 3.74
N MET A 115 1.00 2.16 2.79
CA MET A 115 -0.04 3.04 2.27
C MET A 115 -0.97 3.47 3.41
N ASN A 116 -0.93 4.74 3.78
CA ASN A 116 -1.47 5.23 5.05
C ASN A 116 -2.99 5.48 4.98
N TYR A 117 -3.77 4.47 4.59
CA TYR A 117 -5.22 4.61 4.51
C TYR A 117 -5.85 4.86 5.89
N ARG A 118 -5.48 4.04 6.88
CA ARG A 118 -6.05 4.11 8.23
C ARG A 118 -5.59 5.33 9.02
N GLY A 119 -4.34 5.74 8.88
CA GLY A 119 -3.76 6.86 9.63
C GLY A 119 -3.84 8.22 8.95
N PHE A 120 -4.21 8.28 7.66
CA PHE A 120 -4.30 9.54 6.92
C PHE A 120 -5.54 9.62 6.00
N THR A 121 -5.72 8.70 5.05
CA THR A 121 -6.76 8.83 4.02
C THR A 121 -8.18 8.86 4.61
N PHE A 122 -8.54 7.89 5.45
CA PHE A 122 -9.89 7.79 6.02
C PHE A 122 -10.26 8.91 7.01
N PRO A 123 -9.39 9.35 7.94
CA PRO A 123 -9.73 10.51 8.76
C PRO A 123 -9.90 11.79 7.92
N ILE A 124 -9.11 11.98 6.85
CA ILE A 124 -9.32 13.10 5.90
C ILE A 124 -10.67 13.00 5.19
N TRP A 125 -11.09 11.80 4.78
CA TRP A 125 -12.39 11.60 4.15
C TRP A 125 -13.55 11.90 5.10
N GLY A 126 -13.50 11.39 6.33
CA GLY A 126 -14.55 11.67 7.33
C GLY A 126 -14.64 13.16 7.66
N PHE A 127 -13.52 13.88 7.69
CA PHE A 127 -13.49 15.30 8.02
C PHE A 127 -13.88 16.21 6.86
N LEU A 128 -13.31 15.98 5.67
CA LEU A 128 -13.46 16.89 4.53
C LEU A 128 -14.56 16.46 3.56
N ALA A 129 -14.72 15.16 3.33
CA ALA A 129 -15.68 14.60 2.37
C ALA A 129 -16.94 13.99 3.02
N ASN A 130 -17.01 13.97 4.35
CA ASN A 130 -18.14 13.45 5.12
C ASN A 130 -18.49 11.98 4.81
N THR A 131 -17.49 11.14 4.56
CA THR A 131 -17.70 9.73 4.18
C THR A 131 -16.61 8.82 4.72
N ASP A 132 -16.93 7.54 4.90
CA ASP A 132 -16.00 6.50 5.32
C ASP A 132 -15.49 5.64 4.13
N ILE A 133 -14.77 4.56 4.44
CA ILE A 133 -14.23 3.61 3.45
C ILE A 133 -15.32 2.87 2.66
N SER A 134 -16.49 2.64 3.27
CA SER A 134 -17.64 1.98 2.66
C SER A 134 -18.50 2.95 1.84
N TYR A 135 -18.10 4.22 1.78
CA TYR A 135 -18.85 5.33 1.23
C TYR A 135 -20.12 5.68 2.01
N ASP A 136 -20.22 5.22 3.25
CA ASP A 136 -21.31 5.58 4.14
C ASP A 136 -21.09 7.00 4.69
N PRO A 137 -22.16 7.75 5.00
CA PRO A 137 -22.03 9.07 5.58
C PRO A 137 -21.31 9.03 6.94
N GLN A 138 -20.18 9.71 7.04
CA GLN A 138 -19.42 9.86 8.28
C GLN A 138 -18.98 11.30 8.43
N LYS A 139 -19.45 11.99 9.48
CA LYS A 139 -19.04 13.36 9.77
C LYS A 139 -18.23 13.40 11.04
N ILE A 140 -16.96 13.77 10.93
CA ILE A 140 -16.11 14.04 12.09
C ILE A 140 -15.63 15.48 12.04
N ASP A 141 -15.41 16.08 13.20
CA ASP A 141 -14.81 17.42 13.30
C ASP A 141 -13.28 17.35 13.22
N ALA A 142 -12.64 18.52 13.20
CA ALA A 142 -11.18 18.62 13.11
C ALA A 142 -10.49 17.98 14.33
N GLN A 143 -11.08 18.11 15.53
CA GLN A 143 -10.53 17.54 16.76
C GLN A 143 -10.53 16.01 16.72
N THR A 144 -11.63 15.41 16.27
CA THR A 144 -11.77 13.95 16.13
C THR A 144 -10.85 13.42 15.03
N CYS A 145 -10.71 14.15 13.93
CA CYS A 145 -9.77 13.83 12.86
C CYS A 145 -8.32 13.79 13.37
N MET A 146 -7.89 14.83 14.09
CA MET A 146 -6.55 14.89 14.68
C MET A 146 -6.33 13.80 15.72
N ALA A 147 -7.29 13.59 16.64
CA ALA A 147 -7.20 12.54 17.65
C ALA A 147 -7.07 11.15 17.02
N TRP A 148 -7.78 10.87 15.92
CA TRP A 148 -7.63 9.63 15.17
C TRP A 148 -6.21 9.48 14.62
N MET A 149 -5.70 10.49 13.91
CA MET A 149 -4.35 10.45 13.33
C MET A 149 -3.27 10.30 14.42
N ASP A 150 -3.45 10.98 15.56
CA ASP A 150 -2.56 10.91 16.72
C ASP A 150 -2.57 9.52 17.37
N ASN A 151 -3.75 8.92 17.54
CA ASN A 151 -3.89 7.55 18.06
C ASN A 151 -3.23 6.51 17.14
N TYR A 152 -3.32 6.70 15.82
CA TYR A 152 -2.65 5.79 14.88
C TYR A 152 -1.13 5.91 14.96
N ARG A 153 -0.59 7.14 14.90
CA ARG A 153 0.86 7.37 14.95
C ARG A 153 1.48 6.99 16.29
N ALA A 154 0.73 7.02 17.39
CA ALA A 154 1.22 6.63 18.71
C ALA A 154 1.71 5.16 18.76
N GLY A 155 1.25 4.31 17.83
CA GLY A 155 1.72 2.94 17.70
C GLY A 155 2.94 2.76 16.78
N LEU A 156 3.53 3.84 16.26
CA LEU A 156 4.64 3.80 15.30
C LEU A 156 5.87 4.53 15.85
N SER A 157 7.06 4.04 15.53
CA SER A 157 8.30 4.76 15.82
C SER A 157 8.37 6.07 15.03
N HIS A 158 9.16 7.05 15.51
CA HIS A 158 9.29 8.32 14.82
C HIS A 158 9.76 8.17 13.37
N GLN A 159 10.68 7.23 13.10
CA GLN A 159 11.15 6.93 11.75
C GLN A 159 10.04 6.37 10.86
N GLN A 160 9.21 5.46 11.38
CA GLN A 160 8.08 4.91 10.64
C GLN A 160 7.06 6.01 10.32
N GLN A 161 6.75 6.88 11.28
CA GLN A 161 5.83 8.01 11.07
C GLN A 161 6.29 8.91 9.91
N LEU A 162 7.59 9.17 9.78
CA LEU A 162 8.15 10.01 8.72
C LEU A 162 8.12 9.36 7.33
N ARG A 163 8.08 8.03 7.26
CA ARG A 163 8.17 7.25 6.01
C ARG A 163 6.82 6.80 5.45
N MET A 164 5.74 6.96 6.22
CA MET A 164 4.39 6.56 5.79
C MET A 164 3.98 7.20 4.46
N PHE A 165 3.29 6.43 3.63
CA PHE A 165 2.85 6.90 2.31
C PHE A 165 1.46 7.57 2.41
N ASN A 166 1.45 8.90 2.52
CA ASN A 166 0.24 9.70 2.68
C ASN A 166 -0.42 10.01 1.33
N GLN A 167 -1.66 9.53 1.13
CA GLN A 167 -2.41 9.66 -0.12
C GLN A 167 -3.87 10.04 0.14
N LEU A 168 -4.48 10.82 -0.76
CA LEU A 168 -5.89 11.22 -0.65
C LEU A 168 -6.84 10.21 -1.28
N ASP A 169 -6.40 9.52 -2.33
CA ASP A 169 -7.12 8.44 -3.00
C ASP A 169 -6.11 7.53 -3.72
N SER A 170 -6.58 6.40 -4.23
CA SER A 170 -5.76 5.47 -5.00
C SER A 170 -6.50 4.99 -6.24
N HIS A 171 -5.99 3.95 -6.90
CA HIS A 171 -6.67 3.30 -8.00
C HIS A 171 -7.79 2.35 -7.55
N ASP A 172 -7.77 1.94 -6.28
CA ASP A 172 -8.75 1.03 -5.68
C ASP A 172 -9.87 1.77 -4.95
N THR A 173 -9.80 3.11 -4.88
CA THR A 173 -10.78 3.93 -4.19
C THR A 173 -11.37 5.01 -5.10
N ALA A 174 -12.53 5.56 -4.71
CA ALA A 174 -13.10 6.71 -5.40
C ALA A 174 -12.15 7.91 -5.33
N ARG A 175 -12.13 8.71 -6.41
CA ARG A 175 -11.36 9.95 -6.43
C ARG A 175 -11.85 10.90 -5.36
N PHE A 176 -10.93 11.46 -4.58
CA PHE A 176 -11.26 12.35 -3.48
C PHE A 176 -12.05 13.58 -3.94
N LYS A 177 -11.72 14.12 -5.12
CA LYS A 177 -12.50 15.20 -5.76
C LYS A 177 -13.98 14.82 -5.97
N SER A 178 -14.25 13.58 -6.36
CA SER A 178 -15.62 13.10 -6.54
C SER A 178 -16.35 12.97 -5.19
N LEU A 179 -15.65 12.52 -4.15
CA LEU A 179 -16.20 12.42 -2.80
C LEU A 179 -16.57 13.79 -2.21
N LEU A 180 -15.80 14.83 -2.51
CA LEU A 180 -16.13 16.20 -2.12
C LEU A 180 -17.42 16.72 -2.76
N GLY A 181 -17.82 16.19 -3.93
CA GLY A 181 -19.06 16.57 -4.60
C GLY A 181 -19.15 18.07 -4.89
N LYS A 182 -20.04 18.80 -4.19
CA LYS A 182 -20.19 20.26 -4.32
C LYS A 182 -19.14 21.05 -3.52
N ASP A 183 -18.46 20.41 -2.57
CA ASP A 183 -17.50 21.02 -1.66
C ASP A 183 -16.05 20.92 -2.19
N VAL A 184 -15.84 20.96 -3.51
CA VAL A 184 -14.49 20.90 -4.14
C VAL A 184 -13.55 22.00 -3.62
N ALA A 185 -14.10 23.10 -3.12
CA ALA A 185 -13.33 24.15 -2.44
C ALA A 185 -12.53 23.66 -1.22
N ARG A 186 -12.83 22.47 -0.68
CA ARG A 186 -12.06 21.82 0.40
C ARG A 186 -10.83 21.06 -0.09
N LEU A 187 -10.69 20.82 -1.40
CA LEU A 187 -9.56 20.09 -1.97
C LEU A 187 -8.20 20.74 -1.64
N PRO A 188 -8.01 22.07 -1.75
CA PRO A 188 -6.76 22.70 -1.34
C PRO A 188 -6.41 22.46 0.13
N LEU A 189 -7.41 22.42 1.03
CA LEU A 189 -7.20 22.13 2.44
C LEU A 189 -6.64 20.71 2.63
N ALA A 190 -7.18 19.73 1.92
CA ALA A 190 -6.69 18.35 1.94
C ALA A 190 -5.23 18.24 1.46
N VAL A 191 -4.88 19.01 0.42
CA VAL A 191 -3.50 19.06 -0.10
C VAL A 191 -2.56 19.69 0.92
N VAL A 192 -2.94 20.78 1.56
CA VAL A 192 -2.13 21.42 2.63
C VAL A 192 -1.88 20.42 3.77
N TRP A 193 -2.90 19.69 4.20
CA TRP A 193 -2.75 18.68 5.25
C TRP A 193 -1.85 17.53 4.81
N ALA A 194 -1.95 17.08 3.55
CA ALA A 194 -1.08 16.04 3.02
C ALA A 194 0.41 16.45 3.00
N VAL A 195 0.70 17.73 2.72
CA VAL A 195 2.07 18.25 2.68
C VAL A 195 2.64 18.51 4.08
N GLN A 196 1.80 18.97 5.02
CA GLN A 196 2.24 19.39 6.35
C GLN A 196 2.37 18.24 7.36
N LEU A 197 1.58 17.17 7.21
CA LEU A 197 1.57 16.06 8.15
C LEU A 197 2.73 15.09 7.87
N ALA A 198 3.35 14.59 8.95
CA ALA A 198 4.45 13.62 8.89
C ALA A 198 4.06 12.37 8.08
N GLY A 199 5.00 11.87 7.28
CA GLY A 199 4.77 10.85 6.26
C GLY A 199 5.08 11.46 4.90
N GLY A 200 6.35 11.39 4.52
CA GLY A 200 6.90 12.09 3.37
C GLY A 200 6.24 11.67 2.06
N THR A 201 5.86 12.69 1.29
CA THR A 201 5.46 12.66 -0.13
C THR A 201 3.96 12.55 -0.40
N VAL A 202 3.40 13.67 -0.87
CA VAL A 202 2.06 13.76 -1.46
C VAL A 202 2.12 13.26 -2.89
N HIS A 203 1.44 12.15 -3.19
CA HIS A 203 1.21 11.73 -4.57
C HIS A 203 -0.22 12.09 -4.99
N LEU A 204 -0.37 13.22 -5.69
CA LEU A 204 -1.59 13.55 -6.42
C LEU A 204 -1.54 12.81 -7.76
N LEU A 205 -2.24 11.67 -7.88
CA LEU A 205 -2.42 11.01 -9.18
C LEU A 205 -3.46 11.79 -10.01
N TRP A 206 -3.05 12.90 -10.63
CA TRP A 206 -3.88 13.63 -11.57
C TRP A 206 -3.92 12.91 -12.92
N ARG A 207 -5.01 12.19 -13.21
CA ARG A 207 -5.29 11.75 -14.58
C ARG A 207 -5.78 12.97 -15.37
N ARG A 208 -4.93 13.53 -16.23
CA ARG A 208 -5.33 14.55 -17.20
C ARG A 208 -6.40 13.92 -18.11
N GLY A 209 -7.63 14.43 -18.04
CA GLY A 209 -8.71 14.06 -18.95
C GLY A 209 -8.23 14.21 -20.39
N GLY A 210 -8.48 13.17 -21.19
CA GLY A 210 -7.88 13.00 -22.51
C GLY A 210 -8.17 14.14 -23.48
N ARG A 211 -7.14 14.49 -24.26
CA ARG A 211 -7.24 14.84 -25.68
C ARG A 211 -6.04 14.21 -26.37
N GLY A 212 -6.34 13.50 -27.46
CA GLY A 212 -5.40 12.65 -28.20
C GLY A 212 -4.27 13.44 -28.87
N TRP A 213 -3.28 12.68 -29.30
CA TRP A 213 -2.24 13.12 -30.22
C TRP A 213 -2.34 12.24 -31.47
N GLN A 214 -2.73 12.87 -32.58
CA GLN A 214 -2.07 12.62 -33.86
C GLN A 214 -0.71 13.30 -33.80
#